data_AF-A0AAT9IZD9-F1
#
_entry.id   AF-A0AAT9IZD9-F1
#
_cell.length_a   1.000
_cell.length_b   1.000
_cell.length_c   1.000
_cell.angle_alpha   90.00
_cell.angle_beta   90.00
_cell.angle_gamma   90.00
#
_symmetry.space_group_name_H-M   'P 1'
#
loop_
_entity.id
_entity.type
_entity.pdbx_description
1 polymer ?
#
loop_
_entity_poly.entity_id
_entity_poly.type
_entity_poly.pdbx_seq_one_letter_code
_entity_poly.pdbx_strand_id
1 'polypeptide(L)'
;MLVAILAAAAVSASAYPDPIAPAAKGQMQCYSPNVAMKSCKSLAMYAAKGDGSFANTAIVLVKASPVTLLETVADVTVRDGAVCGAITEANIRTAKLSANAQAVPPEQAAPFLGQLVTALKPVIDRDICTRYEGTGPLLTAKATMDGVPQPDDDQTVLWVSASDGYAVKP
;
A
#
# COMPACT_ATOMS: atom_id res chain seq x y z
N MET A 1 -49.57 21.91 7.01
CA MET A 1 -48.31 21.29 7.47
C MET A 1 -48.02 20.11 6.56
N LEU A 2 -47.12 20.27 5.59
CA LEU A 2 -46.59 19.16 4.80
C LEU A 2 -45.09 19.11 5.08
N VAL A 3 -44.64 18.09 5.81
CA VAL A 3 -43.22 17.83 6.04
C VAL A 3 -42.75 16.96 4.87
N ALA A 4 -42.02 17.56 3.93
CA ALA A 4 -41.33 16.84 2.88
C ALA A 4 -40.04 16.25 3.44
N ILE A 5 -39.99 14.93 3.60
CA ILE A 5 -38.78 14.20 4.00
C ILE A 5 -37.93 14.02 2.74
N LEU A 6 -36.86 14.82 2.60
CA LEU A 6 -35.80 14.54 1.64
C LEU A 6 -34.96 13.37 2.18
N ALA A 7 -35.16 12.18 1.62
CA ALA A 7 -34.25 11.06 1.82
C ALA A 7 -32.97 11.33 1.01
N ALA A 8 -31.89 11.71 1.69
CA ALA A 8 -30.56 11.73 1.13
C ALA A 8 -30.12 10.28 0.87
N ALA A 9 -30.12 9.85 -0.39
CA ALA A 9 -29.52 8.60 -0.79
C ALA A 9 -28.00 8.70 -0.55
N ALA A 10 -27.51 8.09 0.52
CA ALA A 10 -26.09 7.88 0.71
C ALA A 10 -25.60 6.98 -0.44
N VAL A 11 -24.90 7.58 -1.40
CA VAL A 11 -24.15 6.83 -2.42
C VAL A 11 -23.09 6.04 -1.67
N SER A 12 -23.40 4.79 -1.35
CA SER A 12 -22.44 3.85 -0.79
C SER A 12 -21.45 3.55 -1.91
N ALA A 13 -20.21 4.04 -1.77
CA ALA A 13 -19.15 3.69 -2.71
C ALA A 13 -19.04 2.16 -2.74
N SER A 14 -19.19 1.57 -3.93
CA SER A 14 -19.18 0.11 -4.06
C SER A 14 -17.79 -0.42 -3.75
N ALA A 15 -17.71 -1.44 -2.90
CA ALA A 15 -16.48 -2.19 -2.67
C ALA A 15 -15.93 -2.74 -3.99
N TYR A 16 -14.63 -2.59 -4.21
CA TYR A 16 -13.97 -3.11 -5.39
C TYR A 16 -13.90 -4.65 -5.32
N PRO A 17 -14.47 -5.38 -6.29
CA PRO A 17 -14.50 -6.84 -6.26
C PRO A 17 -13.10 -7.41 -6.52
N ASP A 18 -12.67 -8.33 -5.65
CA ASP A 18 -11.32 -8.91 -5.58
C ASP A 18 -10.19 -7.86 -5.59
N PRO A 19 -9.73 -7.43 -4.40
CA PRO A 19 -8.82 -6.30 -4.26
C PRO A 19 -7.44 -6.52 -4.87
N ILE A 20 -7.08 -7.74 -5.30
CA ILE A 20 -5.76 -8.08 -5.84
C ILE A 20 -5.79 -8.88 -7.15
N ALA A 21 -6.97 -9.17 -7.72
CA ALA A 21 -7.10 -9.84 -9.02
C ALA A 21 -6.17 -9.26 -10.12
N PRO A 22 -5.96 -7.93 -10.24
CA PRO A 22 -5.03 -7.36 -11.21
C PRO A 22 -3.58 -7.85 -11.07
N ALA A 23 -3.13 -8.25 -9.88
CA ALA A 23 -1.77 -8.72 -9.66
C ALA A 23 -1.47 -10.02 -10.43
N ALA A 24 -2.47 -10.89 -10.62
CA ALA A 24 -2.34 -12.09 -11.45
C ALA A 24 -2.03 -11.78 -12.94
N LYS A 25 -2.28 -10.53 -13.36
CA LYS A 25 -1.96 -10.01 -14.70
C LYS A 25 -0.64 -9.22 -14.73
N GLY A 26 0.14 -9.28 -13.66
CA GLY A 26 1.41 -8.55 -13.53
C GLY A 26 1.24 -7.05 -13.27
N GLN A 27 0.06 -6.61 -12.84
CA GLN A 27 -0.16 -5.21 -12.46
C GLN A 27 0.31 -4.94 -11.03
N MET A 28 0.61 -3.69 -10.74
CA MET A 28 1.08 -3.19 -9.45
C MET A 28 0.16 -2.08 -8.97
N GLN A 29 -0.01 -1.92 -7.66
CA GLN A 29 -0.73 -0.78 -7.11
C GLN A 29 0.22 0.40 -6.98
N CYS A 30 -0.09 1.49 -7.66
CA CYS A 30 0.55 2.79 -7.54
C CYS A 30 -0.25 3.65 -6.55
N TYR A 31 0.30 3.87 -5.37
CA TYR A 31 -0.30 4.68 -4.32
C TYR A 31 0.08 6.15 -4.48
N SER A 32 -0.89 7.03 -4.29
CA SER A 32 -0.79 8.48 -4.57
C SER A 32 -0.18 8.75 -5.96
N PRO A 33 -0.81 8.25 -7.05
CA PRO A 33 -0.26 8.35 -8.39
C PRO A 33 -0.18 9.80 -8.87
N ASN A 34 0.96 10.18 -9.45
CA ASN A 34 1.06 11.31 -10.36
C ASN A 34 1.07 10.78 -11.80
N VAL A 35 -0.10 10.81 -12.45
CA VAL A 35 -0.30 10.24 -13.78
C VAL A 35 0.54 10.96 -14.84
N ALA A 36 0.71 12.28 -14.73
CA ALA A 36 1.50 13.06 -15.68
C ALA A 36 3.00 12.70 -15.63
N MET A 37 3.53 12.51 -14.41
CA MET A 37 4.95 12.19 -14.19
C MET A 37 5.24 10.69 -14.20
N LYS A 38 4.19 9.86 -14.24
CA LYS A 38 4.25 8.41 -14.02
C LYS A 38 5.06 8.09 -12.76
N SER A 39 4.67 8.71 -11.65
CA SER A 39 5.26 8.46 -10.34
C SER A 39 4.24 8.01 -9.32
N CYS A 40 4.72 7.31 -8.29
CA CYS A 40 3.95 6.85 -7.14
C CYS A 40 4.69 7.23 -5.86
N LYS A 41 3.96 7.49 -4.77
CA LYS A 41 4.61 7.56 -3.44
C LYS A 41 5.06 6.18 -2.97
N SER A 42 4.31 5.15 -3.32
CA SER A 42 4.70 3.76 -3.13
C SER A 42 4.10 2.86 -4.21
N LEU A 43 4.76 1.72 -4.42
CA LEU A 43 4.28 0.62 -5.25
C LEU A 43 4.04 -0.61 -4.37
N ALA A 44 2.97 -1.34 -4.61
CA ALA A 44 2.74 -2.65 -4.03
C ALA A 44 2.55 -3.71 -5.12
N MET A 45 3.22 -4.84 -4.94
CA MET A 45 3.18 -6.01 -5.84
C MET A 45 2.79 -7.24 -5.02
N TYR A 46 1.94 -8.09 -5.57
CA TYR A 46 1.47 -9.29 -4.88
C TYR A 46 1.85 -10.55 -5.64
N ALA A 47 2.42 -11.51 -4.93
CA ALA A 47 2.71 -12.84 -5.44
C ALA A 47 2.01 -13.90 -4.57
N ALA A 48 1.20 -14.76 -5.19
CA ALA A 48 0.52 -15.84 -4.49
C ALA A 48 1.54 -16.87 -3.97
N LYS A 49 1.35 -17.33 -2.72
CA LYS A 49 2.23 -18.33 -2.08
C LYS A 49 1.70 -19.78 -2.17
N GLY A 50 0.48 -19.97 -2.67
CA GLY A 50 -0.15 -21.29 -2.86
C GLY A 50 -0.91 -21.81 -1.64
N ASP A 51 -0.79 -21.16 -0.48
CA ASP A 51 -1.50 -21.47 0.78
C ASP A 51 -2.71 -20.54 1.03
N GLY A 52 -3.09 -19.74 0.04
CA GLY A 52 -4.13 -18.70 0.16
C GLY A 52 -3.60 -17.35 0.65
N SER A 53 -2.32 -17.25 1.01
CA SER A 53 -1.64 -15.98 1.31
C SER A 53 -0.87 -15.44 0.10
N PHE A 54 -0.46 -14.18 0.22
CA PHE A 54 0.30 -13.46 -0.77
C PHE A 54 1.52 -12.81 -0.11
N ALA A 55 2.66 -12.85 -0.78
CA ALA A 55 3.76 -11.96 -0.48
C ALA A 55 3.45 -10.59 -1.08
N ASN A 56 3.36 -9.56 -0.25
CA ASN A 56 3.26 -8.17 -0.67
C ASN A 56 4.65 -7.52 -0.63
N THR A 57 5.21 -7.23 -1.80
CA THR A 57 6.42 -6.41 -1.92
C THR A 57 6.01 -4.95 -2.05
N ALA A 58 6.35 -4.14 -1.05
CA ALA A 58 6.12 -2.70 -1.06
C ALA A 58 7.43 -1.94 -1.30
N ILE A 59 7.43 -1.01 -2.24
CA ILE A 59 8.53 -0.06 -2.47
C ILE A 59 8.01 1.32 -2.08
N VAL A 60 8.68 2.00 -1.15
CA VAL A 60 8.21 3.27 -0.58
C VAL A 60 9.29 4.35 -0.70
N LEU A 61 8.89 5.56 -1.08
CA LEU A 61 9.75 6.74 -1.03
C LEU A 61 9.95 7.19 0.42
N VAL A 62 11.13 6.96 0.97
CA VAL A 62 11.51 7.38 2.33
C VAL A 62 11.96 8.84 2.34
N LYS A 63 12.75 9.23 1.34
CA LYS A 63 13.33 10.58 1.24
C LYS A 63 13.38 10.99 -0.22
N ALA A 64 12.99 12.23 -0.51
CA ALA A 64 13.00 12.77 -1.86
C ALA A 64 14.39 13.27 -2.33
N SER A 65 15.25 13.70 -1.41
CA SER A 65 16.59 14.21 -1.74
C SER A 65 17.63 13.92 -0.64
N PRO A 66 18.67 13.10 -0.90
CA PRO A 66 18.76 12.21 -2.05
C PRO A 66 17.56 11.24 -2.09
N VAL A 67 17.25 10.70 -3.26
CA VAL A 67 16.13 9.74 -3.39
C VAL A 67 16.50 8.49 -2.62
N THR A 68 15.72 8.16 -1.59
CA THR A 68 15.90 6.96 -0.78
C THR A 68 14.63 6.13 -0.84
N LEU A 69 14.76 4.88 -1.27
CA LEU A 69 13.64 3.93 -1.35
C LEU A 69 13.86 2.78 -0.38
N LEU A 70 12.77 2.32 0.21
CA LEU A 70 12.72 1.13 1.04
C LEU A 70 11.85 0.08 0.35
N GLU A 71 12.39 -1.12 0.17
CA GLU A 71 11.65 -2.30 -0.27
C GLU A 71 11.46 -3.26 0.91
N THR A 72 10.21 -3.56 1.23
CA THR A 72 9.82 -4.52 2.27
C THR A 72 8.97 -5.63 1.67
N VAL A 73 9.03 -6.83 2.25
CA VAL A 73 8.11 -7.92 1.92
C VAL A 73 7.37 -8.33 3.18
N ALA A 74 6.04 -8.34 3.13
CA ALA A 74 5.17 -8.80 4.21
C ALA A 74 4.14 -9.79 3.67
N ASP A 75 3.71 -10.73 4.52
CA ASP A 75 2.64 -11.67 4.18
C ASP A 75 1.28 -11.00 4.38
N VAL A 76 0.38 -11.19 3.42
CA VAL A 76 -0.99 -10.70 3.47
C VAL A 76 -1.98 -11.79 3.04
N THR A 77 -3.23 -11.61 3.42
CA THR A 77 -4.37 -12.44 3.03
C THR A 77 -5.50 -11.54 2.57
N VAL A 78 -6.43 -12.07 1.77
CA VAL A 78 -7.68 -11.36 1.48
C VAL A 78 -8.75 -11.83 2.45
N ARG A 79 -9.32 -10.91 3.24
CA ARG A 79 -10.42 -11.16 4.18
C ARG A 79 -11.52 -10.13 3.97
N ASP A 80 -12.75 -10.58 3.77
CA ASP A 80 -13.94 -9.70 3.60
C ASP A 80 -13.75 -8.57 2.56
N GLY A 81 -13.09 -8.89 1.45
CA GLY A 81 -12.80 -7.95 0.37
C GLY A 81 -11.70 -6.92 0.67
N ALA A 82 -10.94 -7.09 1.75
CA ALA A 82 -9.78 -6.26 2.10
C ALA A 82 -8.48 -7.08 2.02
N VAL A 83 -7.37 -6.40 1.70
CA VAL A 83 -6.02 -6.95 1.82
C VAL A 83 -5.55 -6.71 3.24
N CYS A 84 -5.28 -7.79 3.96
CA CYS A 84 -5.00 -7.74 5.39
C CYS A 84 -3.69 -8.43 5.77
N GLY A 85 -2.93 -7.80 6.64
CA GLY A 85 -1.69 -8.36 7.21
C GLY A 85 -1.09 -7.40 8.23
N ALA A 86 0.09 -7.76 8.73
CA ALA A 86 0.84 -6.93 9.67
C ALA A 86 2.25 -6.66 9.13
N ILE A 87 2.75 -5.47 9.41
CA ILE A 87 4.17 -5.16 9.23
C ILE A 87 4.87 -5.60 10.51
N THR A 88 5.73 -6.60 10.41
CA THR A 88 6.53 -7.06 11.56
C THR A 88 7.86 -6.34 11.63
N GLU A 89 8.46 -6.33 12.81
CA GLU A 89 9.84 -5.86 12.98
C GLU A 89 10.81 -6.60 12.04
N ALA A 90 10.59 -7.91 11.83
CA ALA A 90 11.41 -8.71 10.91
C ALA A 90 11.31 -8.18 9.47
N ASN A 91 10.11 -7.85 8.98
CA ASN A 91 9.94 -7.30 7.62
C ASN A 91 10.77 -6.01 7.43
N ILE A 92 10.84 -5.16 8.46
CA ILE A 92 11.61 -3.91 8.42
C ILE A 92 13.11 -4.20 8.50
N ARG A 93 13.54 -5.10 9.39
CA ARG A 93 14.97 -5.41 9.57
C ARG A 93 15.60 -6.11 8.36
N THR A 94 14.80 -6.83 7.58
CA THR A 94 15.25 -7.47 6.33
C THR A 94 14.96 -6.63 5.09
N ALA A 95 14.49 -5.39 5.26
CA ALA A 95 14.16 -4.51 4.14
C ALA A 95 15.41 -4.13 3.35
N LYS A 96 15.24 -3.93 2.04
CA LYS A 96 16.32 -3.44 1.18
C LYS A 96 16.22 -1.92 1.08
N LEU A 97 17.32 -1.25 1.38
CA LEU A 97 17.43 0.19 1.24
C LEU A 97 18.19 0.51 -0.05
N SER A 98 17.73 1.51 -0.79
CA SER A 98 18.49 2.09 -1.91
C SER A 98 18.56 3.60 -1.80
N ALA A 99 19.69 4.17 -2.23
CA ALA A 99 19.92 5.61 -2.30
C ALA A 99 20.43 5.96 -3.70
N ASN A 100 19.77 6.91 -4.38
CA ASN A 100 20.07 7.31 -5.76
C ASN A 100 20.21 6.09 -6.71
N ALA A 101 19.25 5.16 -6.63
CA ALA A 101 19.22 3.90 -7.38
C ALA A 101 20.37 2.92 -7.10
N GLN A 102 21.19 3.16 -6.08
CA GLN A 102 22.22 2.23 -5.63
C GLN A 102 21.75 1.49 -4.38
N ALA A 103 21.93 0.16 -4.37
CA ALA A 103 21.65 -0.64 -3.18
C ALA A 103 22.59 -0.25 -2.04
N VAL A 104 22.03 0.00 -0.86
CA VAL A 104 22.82 0.21 0.36
C VAL A 104 23.10 -1.17 0.97
N PRO A 105 24.37 -1.51 1.24
CA PRO A 105 24.71 -2.79 1.87
C PRO A 105 23.99 -2.99 3.20
N PRO A 106 23.56 -4.22 3.56
CA PRO A 106 22.75 -4.48 4.74
C PRO A 106 23.37 -3.95 6.05
N GLU A 107 24.70 -4.07 6.20
CA GLU A 107 25.42 -3.59 7.38
C GLU A 107 25.36 -2.06 7.53
N GLN A 108 25.28 -1.33 6.41
CA GLN A 108 25.15 0.13 6.39
C GLN A 108 23.69 0.57 6.54
N ALA A 109 22.73 -0.23 6.06
CA ALA A 109 21.31 0.04 6.21
C ALA A 109 20.80 -0.21 7.65
N ALA A 110 21.43 -1.13 8.39
CA ALA A 110 20.95 -1.58 9.70
C ALA A 110 20.65 -0.45 10.72
N PRO A 111 21.49 0.60 10.90
CA PRO A 111 21.16 1.70 11.81
C PRO A 111 19.90 2.46 11.39
N PHE A 112 19.73 2.71 10.09
CA PHE A 112 18.53 3.37 9.55
C PHE A 112 17.28 2.49 9.77
N LEU A 113 17.37 1.20 9.48
CA LEU A 113 16.26 0.27 9.72
C LEU A 113 15.90 0.18 11.22
N GLY A 114 16.88 0.27 12.12
CA GLY A 114 16.63 0.34 13.56
C GLY A 114 15.87 1.61 13.98
N GLN A 115 16.18 2.75 13.38
CA GLN A 115 15.41 3.99 13.58
C GLN A 115 13.99 3.83 13.05
N LEU A 116 13.82 3.19 11.89
CA LEU A 116 12.51 2.95 11.30
C LEU A 116 11.66 2.02 12.16
N VAL A 117 12.23 0.95 12.71
CA VAL A 117 11.55 0.09 13.71
C VAL A 117 11.06 0.92 14.89
N THR A 118 11.89 1.84 15.39
CA THR A 118 11.52 2.71 16.52
C THR A 118 10.37 3.64 16.15
N ALA A 119 10.41 4.26 14.97
CA ALA A 119 9.39 5.18 14.49
C ALA A 119 8.05 4.47 14.19
N LEU A 120 8.11 3.24 13.67
CA LEU A 120 6.93 2.44 13.30
C LEU A 120 6.40 1.58 14.46
N LYS A 121 6.98 1.67 15.65
CA LYS A 121 6.53 0.93 16.83
C LYS A 121 5.01 0.98 17.08
N PRO A 122 4.29 2.08 16.84
CA PRO A 122 2.83 2.10 17.02
C PRO A 122 2.04 1.20 16.06
N VAL A 123 2.62 0.85 14.91
CA VAL A 123 1.96 0.11 13.82
C VAL A 123 2.52 -1.30 13.62
N ILE A 124 3.71 -1.59 14.15
CA ILE A 124 4.31 -2.92 14.10
C ILE A 124 3.40 -3.94 14.77
N ASP A 125 3.25 -5.10 14.13
CA ASP A 125 2.43 -6.25 14.57
C ASP A 125 0.93 -5.95 14.73
N ARG A 126 0.46 -4.78 14.29
CA ARG A 126 -0.96 -4.42 14.23
C ARG A 126 -1.59 -5.00 12.96
N ASP A 127 -2.84 -5.44 13.04
CA ASP A 127 -3.56 -5.96 11.87
C ASP A 127 -4.05 -4.77 11.03
N ILE A 128 -3.48 -4.61 9.84
CA ILE A 128 -3.86 -3.56 8.90
C ILE A 128 -4.64 -4.21 7.76
N CYS A 129 -5.88 -3.77 7.56
CA CYS A 129 -6.74 -4.20 6.47
C CYS A 129 -7.07 -3.00 5.56
N THR A 130 -6.77 -3.14 4.27
CA THR A 130 -7.05 -2.13 3.24
C THR A 130 -8.14 -2.61 2.31
N ARG A 131 -9.27 -1.91 2.30
CA ARG A 131 -10.33 -2.07 1.30
C ARG A 131 -10.16 -1.02 0.21
N TYR A 132 -10.58 -1.35 -1.01
CA TYR A 132 -10.57 -0.39 -2.11
C TYR A 132 -12.00 -0.05 -2.51
N GLU A 133 -12.27 1.24 -2.68
CA GLU A 133 -13.58 1.76 -3.06
C GLU A 133 -13.47 2.55 -4.36
N GLY A 134 -14.44 2.35 -5.26
CA GLY A 134 -14.50 3.04 -6.54
C GLY A 134 -14.97 2.14 -7.67
N THR A 135 -15.42 2.77 -8.76
CA THR A 135 -15.94 2.09 -9.97
C THR A 135 -15.05 2.33 -11.20
N GLY A 136 -13.99 3.13 -11.05
CA GLY A 136 -13.08 3.52 -12.12
C GLY A 136 -11.66 3.00 -11.92
N PRO A 137 -10.71 3.46 -12.75
CA PRO A 137 -9.31 3.05 -12.66
C PRO A 137 -8.61 3.61 -11.41
N LEU A 138 -9.08 4.76 -10.91
CA LEU A 138 -8.66 5.33 -9.63
C LEU A 138 -9.56 4.80 -8.51
N LEU A 139 -8.94 4.18 -7.52
CA LEU A 139 -9.59 3.67 -6.33
C LEU A 139 -9.18 4.50 -5.12
N THR A 140 -9.98 4.46 -4.06
CA THR A 140 -9.58 4.93 -2.74
C THR A 140 -9.25 3.73 -1.87
N ALA A 141 -8.01 3.63 -1.39
CA ALA A 141 -7.61 2.70 -0.36
C ALA A 141 -8.07 3.22 1.00
N LYS A 142 -8.93 2.44 1.67
CA LYS A 142 -9.49 2.68 3.00
C LYS A 142 -8.83 1.72 3.99
N ALA A 143 -7.98 2.26 4.85
CA ALA A 143 -7.27 1.46 5.84
C ALA A 143 -8.04 1.34 7.16
N THR A 144 -7.90 0.20 7.80
CA THR A 144 -8.26 -0.02 9.21
C THR A 144 -7.03 -0.59 9.92
N MET A 145 -6.90 -0.29 11.21
CA MET A 145 -5.88 -0.85 12.09
C MET A 145 -6.56 -1.46 13.30
N ASP A 146 -6.41 -2.78 13.48
CA ASP A 146 -7.19 -3.61 14.40
C ASP A 146 -8.70 -3.36 14.30
N GLY A 147 -9.19 -3.22 13.07
CA GLY A 147 -10.59 -2.93 12.78
C GLY A 147 -11.02 -1.48 13.02
N VAL A 148 -10.14 -0.60 13.52
CA VAL A 148 -10.42 0.83 13.68
C VAL A 148 -10.08 1.58 12.38
N PRO A 149 -11.04 2.27 11.73
CA PRO A 149 -10.77 3.05 10.53
C PRO A 149 -9.70 4.12 10.73
N GLN A 150 -8.85 4.30 9.70
CA GLN A 150 -7.80 5.32 9.64
C GLN A 150 -8.07 6.28 8.47
N PRO A 151 -9.10 7.14 8.55
CA PRO A 151 -9.53 7.98 7.43
C PRO A 151 -8.48 9.02 7.00
N ASP A 152 -7.61 9.44 7.93
CA ASP A 152 -6.51 10.36 7.63
C ASP A 152 -5.41 9.70 6.78
N ASP A 153 -5.40 8.37 6.70
CA ASP A 153 -4.46 7.56 5.91
C ASP A 153 -5.07 7.08 4.58
N ASP A 154 -6.26 7.57 4.20
CA ASP A 154 -6.87 7.22 2.92
C ASP A 154 -5.99 7.67 1.75
N GLN A 155 -5.80 6.79 0.77
CA GLN A 155 -4.91 7.05 -0.36
C GLN A 155 -5.58 6.73 -1.70
N THR A 156 -5.36 7.58 -2.69
CA THR A 156 -5.70 7.24 -4.08
C THR A 156 -4.77 6.15 -4.59
N VAL A 157 -5.32 5.14 -5.27
CA VAL A 157 -4.58 4.01 -5.84
C VAL A 157 -4.96 3.82 -7.30
N LEU A 158 -3.95 3.52 -8.11
CA LEU A 158 -4.11 3.13 -9.52
C LEU A 158 -3.42 1.79 -9.75
N TRP A 159 -4.09 0.85 -10.41
CA TRP A 159 -3.43 -0.32 -10.94
C TRP A 159 -2.67 0.03 -12.22
N VAL A 160 -1.37 -0.23 -12.24
CA VAL A 160 -0.47 0.08 -13.36
C VAL A 160 0.24 -1.17 -13.84
N SER A 161 0.49 -1.27 -15.14
CA SER A 161 1.29 -2.35 -15.72
C SER A 161 2.77 -2.02 -15.56
N ALA A 162 3.63 -3.04 -15.45
CA ALA A 162 5.08 -2.83 -15.41
C ALA A 162 5.62 -2.07 -16.64
N SER A 163 4.97 -2.23 -17.79
CA SER A 163 5.30 -1.53 -19.04
C SER A 163 4.86 -0.06 -19.10
N ASP A 164 4.02 0.39 -18.17
CA ASP A 164 3.43 1.74 -18.25
C ASP A 164 4.43 2.84 -17.86
N GLY A 165 5.56 2.47 -17.26
CA GLY A 165 6.67 3.38 -16.89
C GLY A 165 6.48 4.10 -15.55
N TYR A 166 5.57 3.62 -14.70
CA TYR A 166 5.41 4.11 -13.34
C TYR A 166 6.56 3.64 -12.44
N ALA A 167 7.05 4.53 -11.58
CA ALA A 167 8.10 4.24 -10.62
C ALA A 167 7.90 5.04 -9.32
N VAL A 168 8.51 4.57 -8.23
CA VAL A 168 8.58 5.34 -6.98
C VAL A 168 9.65 6.42 -7.12
N LYS A 169 9.23 7.68 -7.17
CA LYS A 169 10.08 8.86 -7.30
C LYS A 169 9.32 10.12 -6.84
N PRO A 170 10.02 11.21 -6.47
CA PRO A 170 9.41 12.47 -6.05
C PRO A 170 8.42 13.06 -7.07
#